data_AF-A0A7K4CEY8-F1
#
_entry.id   AF-A0A7K4CEY8-F1
#
_cell.length_a   1.000
_cell.length_b   1.000
_cell.length_c   1.000
_cell.angle_alpha   90.00
_cell.angle_beta   90.00
_cell.angle_gamma   90.00
#
_symmetry.space_group_name_H-M   'P 1'
#
loop_
_entity.id
_entity.type
_entity.pdbx_description
1 polymer ?
#
loop_
_entity_poly.entity_id
_entity_poly.type
_entity_poly.pdbx_seq_one_letter_code
_entity_poly.pdbx_strand_id
1 'polypeptide(L)'
;MQDPDTPTQIMPHPDTSLMEIALHHDLVRWREQLARSIARTNLELHSDGIMAAVNRVLLPLLFLRVAEDRHLVPAGTLARLRHERGIAALMDELAPVADALYSDEAPPLPHRQVPAGSPVLDARVVHGILDVLLAPDRRYDLSRMPGLALARVMGQYLGRTVRRSATHMAAVVDTHDTVLSGTTLVPPDALVEYLVTGALATARSGRKIREVLPLRVFDPACGSGTILLVVYQDLLEGAGGPALTFEERQEILLHSVHGLDLSR
;
A
#
# COMPACT_ATOMS: atom_id res chain seq x y z
N MET A 1 35.68 19.47 -22.34
CA MET A 1 36.05 18.70 -21.14
C MET A 1 34.89 18.91 -20.17
N GLN A 2 33.92 17.99 -20.17
CA GLN A 2 32.75 18.04 -19.28
C GLN A 2 33.06 17.19 -18.05
N ASP A 3 32.73 17.73 -16.89
CA ASP A 3 33.00 17.20 -15.56
C ASP A 3 32.27 15.86 -15.35
N PRO A 4 32.94 14.76 -14.95
CA PRO A 4 32.33 13.43 -14.89
C PRO A 4 31.46 13.17 -13.63
N ASP A 5 31.35 14.12 -12.71
CA ASP A 5 30.72 13.92 -11.39
C ASP A 5 29.38 14.64 -11.19
N THR A 6 28.56 14.80 -12.24
CA THR A 6 27.17 15.23 -12.02
C THR A 6 26.32 13.99 -11.69
N PRO A 7 25.75 13.86 -10.47
CA PRO A 7 24.87 12.75 -10.17
C PRO A 7 23.68 12.82 -11.12
N THR A 8 23.44 11.77 -11.90
CA THR A 8 22.23 11.63 -12.70
C THR A 8 21.04 11.60 -11.74
N GLN A 9 20.45 12.76 -11.51
CA GLN A 9 19.22 12.90 -10.76
C GLN A 9 18.15 12.20 -11.60
N ILE A 10 17.79 10.97 -11.24
CA ILE A 10 16.67 10.26 -11.85
C ILE A 10 15.41 11.00 -11.37
N MET A 11 15.08 12.08 -12.05
CA MET A 11 13.79 12.72 -11.87
C MET A 11 12.72 11.71 -12.28
N PRO A 12 11.63 11.53 -11.50
CA PRO A 12 10.52 10.72 -11.97
C PRO A 12 10.07 11.27 -13.32
N HIS A 13 9.83 10.38 -14.29
CA HIS A 13 9.22 10.78 -15.56
C HIS A 13 8.00 11.66 -15.25
N PRO A 14 7.83 12.82 -15.92
CA PRO A 14 6.81 13.82 -15.56
C PRO A 14 5.39 13.26 -15.54
N ASP A 15 5.12 12.18 -16.27
CA ASP A 15 3.83 11.48 -16.23
C ASP A 15 3.62 10.70 -14.92
N THR A 16 4.67 10.10 -14.35
CA THR A 16 4.57 9.30 -13.12
C THR A 16 4.21 10.13 -11.91
N SER A 17 4.80 11.32 -11.74
CA SER A 17 4.48 12.20 -10.62
C SER A 17 3.03 12.70 -10.69
N LEU A 18 2.52 12.97 -11.89
CA LEU A 18 1.12 13.33 -12.11
C LEU A 18 0.17 12.16 -11.77
N MET A 19 0.53 10.93 -12.15
CA MET A 19 -0.24 9.73 -11.78
C MET A 19 -0.25 9.51 -10.26
N GLU A 20 0.89 9.70 -9.57
CA GLU A 20 0.98 9.62 -8.10
C GLU A 20 0.05 10.64 -7.42
N ILE A 21 0.11 11.90 -7.86
CA ILE A 21 -0.75 12.98 -7.34
C ILE A 21 -2.23 12.66 -7.57
N ALA A 22 -2.58 12.19 -8.76
CA ALA A 22 -3.97 11.88 -9.10
C ALA A 22 -4.51 10.70 -8.29
N LEU A 23 -3.73 9.63 -8.12
CA LEU A 23 -4.11 8.48 -7.29
C LEU A 23 -4.22 8.88 -5.82
N HIS A 24 -3.24 9.62 -5.28
CA HIS A 24 -3.28 10.09 -3.90
C HIS A 24 -4.52 10.97 -3.63
N HIS A 25 -4.83 11.89 -4.54
CA HIS A 25 -6.03 12.73 -4.45
C HIS A 25 -7.31 11.88 -4.34
N ASP A 26 -7.45 10.88 -5.21
CA ASP A 26 -8.63 10.02 -5.20
C ASP A 26 -8.71 9.17 -3.93
N LEU A 27 -7.59 8.62 -3.46
CA LEU A 27 -7.53 7.88 -2.19
C LEU A 27 -7.94 8.75 -0.99
N VAL A 28 -7.45 9.99 -0.89
CA VAL A 28 -7.85 10.92 0.18
C VAL A 28 -9.35 11.19 0.12
N ARG A 29 -9.87 11.52 -1.07
CA ARG A 29 -11.30 11.80 -1.28
C ARG A 29 -12.17 10.61 -0.89
N TRP A 30 -11.83 9.41 -1.35
CA TRP A 30 -12.59 8.20 -1.04
C TRP A 30 -12.53 7.86 0.45
N ARG A 31 -11.36 8.03 1.07
CA ARG A 31 -11.18 7.81 2.51
C ARG A 31 -12.09 8.74 3.33
N GLU A 32 -12.15 10.02 2.99
CA GLU A 32 -13.03 10.98 3.65
C GLU A 32 -14.51 10.67 3.45
N GLN A 33 -14.91 10.24 2.26
CA GLN A 33 -16.29 9.86 1.97
C GLN A 33 -16.70 8.61 2.74
N LEU A 34 -15.86 7.57 2.73
CA LEU A 34 -16.09 6.34 3.49
C LEU A 34 -16.12 6.63 4.99
N ALA A 35 -15.13 7.37 5.52
CA ALA A 35 -15.05 7.67 6.95
C ALA A 35 -16.30 8.42 7.45
N ARG A 36 -16.74 9.46 6.73
CA ARG A 36 -17.96 10.20 7.07
C ARG A 36 -19.21 9.33 6.98
N SER A 37 -19.31 8.51 5.94
CA SER A 37 -20.46 7.63 5.76
C SER A 37 -20.54 6.56 6.84
N ILE A 38 -19.43 5.91 7.15
CA ILE A 38 -19.34 4.85 8.17
C ILE A 38 -19.63 5.43 9.54
N ALA A 39 -19.05 6.58 9.91
CA ALA A 39 -19.26 7.20 11.22
C ALA A 39 -20.71 7.62 11.50
N ARG A 40 -21.44 7.97 10.43
CA ARG A 40 -22.86 8.35 10.49
C ARG A 40 -23.78 7.16 10.69
N THR A 41 -23.49 6.04 10.04
CA THR A 41 -24.36 4.85 10.06
C THR A 41 -24.04 3.89 11.21
N ASN A 42 -22.79 3.91 11.70
CA ASN A 42 -22.27 2.97 12.70
C ASN A 42 -21.89 3.75 13.97
N LEU A 43 -22.89 4.05 14.80
CA LEU A 43 -22.74 5.00 15.91
C LEU A 43 -21.83 4.49 17.03
N GLU A 44 -21.67 3.18 17.12
CA GLU A 44 -20.82 2.45 18.06
C GLU A 44 -19.33 2.44 17.67
N LEU A 45 -18.99 2.73 16.42
CA LEU A 45 -17.59 2.67 15.96
C LEU A 45 -16.77 3.88 16.39
N HIS A 46 -15.63 3.61 17.01
CA HIS A 46 -14.66 4.62 17.39
C HIS A 46 -13.71 4.91 16.22
N SER A 47 -12.84 5.92 16.36
CA SER A 47 -11.88 6.34 15.32
C SER A 47 -11.16 5.15 14.66
N ASP A 48 -10.61 4.23 15.46
CA ASP A 48 -9.85 3.09 14.97
C ASP A 48 -10.73 2.06 14.24
N GLY A 49 -11.97 1.86 14.71
CA GLY A 49 -12.95 0.99 14.06
C GLY A 49 -13.40 1.55 12.71
N ILE A 50 -13.61 2.86 12.63
CA ILE A 50 -13.92 3.54 11.36
C ILE A 50 -12.73 3.44 10.41
N MET A 51 -11.52 3.69 10.88
CA MET A 51 -10.30 3.57 10.07
C MET A 51 -10.13 2.14 9.51
N ALA A 52 -10.27 1.13 10.36
CA ALA A 52 -10.19 -0.27 9.95
C ALA A 52 -11.27 -0.63 8.92
N ALA A 53 -12.50 -0.14 9.11
CA ALA A 53 -13.59 -0.33 8.15
C ALA A 53 -13.30 0.31 6.79
N VAL A 54 -12.81 1.55 6.77
CA VAL A 54 -12.40 2.25 5.55
C VAL A 54 -11.32 1.46 4.81
N ASN A 55 -10.29 1.03 5.54
CA ASN A 55 -9.16 0.29 5.02
C ASN A 55 -9.56 -1.08 4.44
N ARG A 56 -10.45 -1.82 5.13
CA ARG A 56 -11.02 -3.09 4.67
C ARG A 56 -11.90 -2.99 3.43
N VAL A 57 -12.31 -1.77 3.05
CA VAL A 57 -13.03 -1.51 1.79
C VAL A 57 -12.06 -1.04 0.71
N LEU A 58 -11.28 0.00 1.02
CA LEU A 58 -10.52 0.73 0.01
C LEU A 58 -9.28 -0.04 -0.47
N LEU A 59 -8.53 -0.67 0.43
CA LEU A 59 -7.27 -1.33 0.04
C LEU A 59 -7.50 -2.59 -0.80
N PRO A 60 -8.47 -3.48 -0.48
CA PRO A 60 -8.75 -4.63 -1.33
C PRO A 60 -9.25 -4.23 -2.73
N LEU A 61 -10.05 -3.16 -2.84
CA LEU A 61 -10.48 -2.62 -4.13
C LEU A 61 -9.30 -2.11 -4.96
N LEU A 62 -8.41 -1.33 -4.34
CA LEU A 62 -7.20 -0.85 -4.99
C LEU A 62 -6.29 -2.02 -5.40
N PHE A 63 -6.07 -2.98 -4.50
CA PHE A 63 -5.24 -4.15 -4.74
C PHE A 63 -5.77 -4.97 -5.92
N LEU A 64 -7.06 -5.29 -5.93
CA LEU A 64 -7.68 -6.05 -7.02
C LEU A 64 -7.56 -5.31 -8.34
N ARG A 65 -7.72 -3.97 -8.33
CA ARG A 65 -7.55 -3.17 -9.54
C ARG A 65 -6.11 -3.15 -10.03
N VAL A 66 -5.13 -3.02 -9.14
CA VAL A 66 -3.69 -3.11 -9.48
C VAL A 66 -3.38 -4.48 -10.08
N ALA A 67 -3.89 -5.56 -9.47
CA ALA A 67 -3.71 -6.92 -9.95
C ALA A 67 -4.32 -7.12 -11.34
N GLU A 68 -5.51 -6.57 -11.58
CA GLU A 68 -6.21 -6.62 -12.86
C GLU A 68 -5.46 -5.83 -13.94
N ASP A 69 -5.03 -4.59 -13.65
CA ASP A 69 -4.26 -3.75 -14.57
C ASP A 69 -2.91 -4.37 -14.94
N ARG A 70 -2.32 -5.18 -14.05
CA ARG A 70 -1.07 -5.91 -14.28
C ARG A 70 -1.27 -7.34 -14.80
N HIS A 71 -2.50 -7.72 -15.15
CA HIS A 71 -2.84 -9.04 -15.67
C HIS A 71 -2.52 -10.21 -14.72
N LEU A 72 -2.46 -9.95 -13.42
CA LEU A 72 -2.32 -10.99 -12.38
C LEU A 72 -3.65 -11.69 -12.10
N VAL A 73 -4.76 -11.06 -12.46
CA VAL A 73 -6.11 -11.64 -12.47
C VAL A 73 -6.78 -11.36 -13.83
N PRO A 74 -7.82 -12.12 -14.23
CA PRO A 74 -8.52 -11.88 -15.49
C PRO A 74 -9.05 -10.45 -15.62
N ALA A 75 -8.95 -9.89 -16.82
CA ALA A 75 -9.52 -8.57 -17.11
C ALA A 75 -11.05 -8.57 -16.93
N GLY A 76 -11.58 -7.49 -16.34
CA GLY A 76 -13.01 -7.35 -16.04
C GLY A 76 -13.45 -8.03 -14.74
N THR A 77 -12.53 -8.59 -13.94
CA THR A 77 -12.84 -9.18 -12.62
C THR A 77 -13.55 -8.18 -11.71
N LEU A 78 -13.04 -6.94 -11.58
CA LEU A 78 -13.65 -5.96 -10.69
C LEU A 78 -15.04 -5.52 -11.18
N ALA A 79 -15.21 -5.34 -12.49
CA ALA A 79 -16.50 -5.01 -13.11
C ALA A 79 -17.52 -6.13 -12.93
N ARG A 80 -17.10 -7.39 -13.12
CA ARG A 80 -17.95 -8.57 -12.95
C ARG A 80 -18.45 -8.68 -11.51
N LEU A 81 -17.56 -8.52 -10.52
CA LEU A 81 -17.95 -8.54 -9.12
C LEU A 81 -18.94 -7.42 -8.77
N ARG A 82 -18.78 -6.23 -9.36
CA ARG A 82 -19.74 -5.12 -9.21
C ARG A 82 -21.13 -5.48 -9.75
N HIS A 83 -21.22 -6.11 -10.92
CA HIS A 83 -22.50 -6.34 -11.61
C HIS A 83 -23.25 -7.60 -11.17
N GLU A 84 -22.55 -8.70 -10.90
CA GLU A 84 -23.18 -10.01 -10.67
C GLU A 84 -23.71 -10.22 -9.24
N ARG A 85 -23.12 -9.52 -8.26
CA ARG A 85 -23.23 -9.91 -6.84
C ARG A 85 -23.72 -8.77 -5.93
N GLY A 86 -23.62 -7.52 -6.36
CA GLY A 86 -23.94 -6.35 -5.54
C GLY A 86 -22.88 -6.06 -4.46
N ILE A 87 -23.04 -4.96 -3.72
CA ILE A 87 -21.99 -4.49 -2.78
C ILE A 87 -21.73 -5.44 -1.62
N ALA A 88 -22.76 -6.03 -1.01
CA ALA A 88 -22.56 -6.93 0.12
C ALA A 88 -21.70 -8.14 -0.26
N ALA A 89 -22.06 -8.83 -1.33
CA ALA A 89 -21.29 -9.98 -1.80
C ALA A 89 -19.94 -9.57 -2.42
N LEU A 90 -19.81 -8.37 -3.01
CA LEU A 90 -18.49 -7.83 -3.37
C LEU A 90 -17.58 -7.70 -2.13
N MET A 91 -18.10 -7.23 -0.99
CA MET A 91 -17.32 -7.13 0.24
C MET A 91 -16.97 -8.51 0.80
N ASP A 92 -17.88 -9.48 0.71
CA ASP A 92 -17.61 -10.86 1.14
C ASP A 92 -16.49 -11.50 0.29
N GLU A 93 -16.48 -11.28 -1.02
CA GLU A 93 -15.43 -11.76 -1.94
C GLU A 93 -14.08 -11.04 -1.70
N LEU A 94 -14.12 -9.78 -1.27
CA LEU A 94 -12.91 -9.02 -0.93
C LEU A 94 -12.42 -9.30 0.49
N ALA A 95 -13.23 -9.90 1.37
CA ALA A 95 -12.87 -10.15 2.75
C ALA A 95 -11.60 -11.00 2.90
N PRO A 96 -11.37 -12.09 2.13
CA PRO A 96 -10.12 -12.84 2.19
C PRO A 96 -8.89 -12.01 1.78
N VAL A 97 -9.04 -11.11 0.81
CA VAL A 97 -7.96 -10.19 0.40
C VAL A 97 -7.70 -9.16 1.49
N ALA A 98 -8.77 -8.60 2.08
CA ALA A 98 -8.66 -7.69 3.21
C ALA A 98 -7.97 -8.37 4.38
N ASP A 99 -8.41 -9.57 4.76
CA ASP A 99 -7.81 -10.32 5.83
C ASP A 99 -6.35 -10.59 5.48
N ALA A 100 -5.99 -11.11 4.29
CA ALA A 100 -4.59 -11.29 3.89
C ALA A 100 -3.70 -10.02 4.00
N LEU A 101 -4.24 -8.83 3.69
CA LEU A 101 -3.52 -7.55 3.87
C LEU A 101 -3.31 -7.17 5.35
N TYR A 102 -4.11 -7.74 6.25
CA TYR A 102 -4.08 -7.48 7.70
C TYR A 102 -3.75 -8.73 8.53
N SER A 103 -3.46 -9.86 7.87
CA SER A 103 -3.19 -11.20 8.39
C SER A 103 -1.73 -11.32 8.78
N ASP A 104 -1.32 -10.48 9.74
CA ASP A 104 -0.29 -10.89 10.67
C ASP A 104 -0.96 -10.85 12.04
N GLU A 105 -0.96 -11.99 12.74
CA GLU A 105 -1.30 -12.07 14.16
C GLU A 105 -0.33 -11.17 14.94
N ALA A 106 -0.66 -9.88 15.06
CA ALA A 106 -0.18 -9.12 16.19
C ALA A 106 -0.84 -9.75 17.42
N PRO A 107 -0.11 -10.03 18.51
CA PRO A 107 -0.74 -10.50 19.74
C PRO A 107 -1.85 -9.51 20.11
N PRO A 108 -3.04 -9.98 20.53
CA PRO A 108 -4.15 -9.10 20.84
C PRO A 108 -3.71 -8.10 21.89
N LEU A 109 -3.70 -6.81 21.53
CA LEU A 109 -3.52 -5.76 22.51
C LEU A 109 -4.71 -5.86 23.49
N PRO A 110 -4.48 -5.89 24.82
CA PRO A 110 -5.49 -6.23 25.83
C PRO A 110 -6.72 -5.29 25.88
N HIS A 111 -6.78 -4.27 25.03
CA HIS A 111 -7.83 -3.26 24.99
C HIS A 111 -8.47 -3.06 23.60
N ARG A 112 -8.10 -3.85 22.58
CA ARG A 112 -8.68 -3.69 21.23
C ARG A 112 -9.92 -4.58 21.07
N GLN A 113 -11.09 -4.03 21.39
CA GLN A 113 -12.36 -4.66 21.02
C GLN A 113 -12.55 -4.55 19.50
N VAL A 114 -12.48 -5.68 18.80
CA VAL A 114 -12.97 -5.78 17.42
C VAL A 114 -14.51 -5.68 17.50
N PRO A 115 -15.15 -4.71 16.83
CA PRO A 115 -16.61 -4.62 16.84
C PRO A 115 -17.23 -5.93 16.36
N ALA A 116 -18.29 -6.38 17.04
CA ALA A 116 -19.03 -7.56 16.62
C ALA A 116 -19.85 -7.22 15.36
N GLY A 117 -19.45 -7.76 14.21
CA GLY A 117 -20.16 -7.62 12.93
C GLY A 117 -19.49 -6.66 11.93
N SER A 118 -19.78 -6.86 10.64
CA SER A 118 -19.29 -5.99 9.57
C SER A 118 -19.97 -4.63 9.63
N PRO A 119 -19.24 -3.51 9.48
CA PRO A 119 -19.81 -2.17 9.48
C PRO A 119 -20.81 -2.02 8.34
N VAL A 120 -21.90 -1.28 8.58
CA VAL A 120 -22.88 -0.94 7.56
C VAL A 120 -22.26 0.08 6.60
N LEU A 121 -22.21 -0.26 5.32
CA LEU A 121 -21.63 0.55 4.26
C LEU A 121 -22.73 1.19 3.41
N ASP A 122 -22.53 2.46 3.04
CA ASP A 122 -23.37 3.11 2.03
C ASP A 122 -22.88 2.69 0.64
N ALA A 123 -23.69 1.87 -0.04
CA ALA A 123 -23.41 1.36 -1.38
C ALA A 123 -23.11 2.48 -2.38
N ARG A 124 -23.67 3.69 -2.21
CA ARG A 124 -23.43 4.82 -3.12
C ARG A 124 -21.98 5.28 -3.08
N VAL A 125 -21.35 5.27 -1.91
CA VAL A 125 -19.95 5.64 -1.76
C VAL A 125 -19.06 4.60 -2.45
N VAL A 126 -19.34 3.32 -2.23
CA VAL A 126 -18.58 2.22 -2.86
C VAL A 126 -18.74 2.24 -4.38
N HIS A 127 -19.95 2.48 -4.90
CA HIS A 127 -20.18 2.65 -6.33
C HIS A 127 -19.40 3.83 -6.91
N GLY A 128 -19.34 4.98 -6.21
CA GLY A 128 -18.55 6.12 -6.65
C GLY A 128 -17.04 5.84 -6.73
N ILE A 129 -16.52 4.98 -5.86
CA ILE A 129 -15.12 4.49 -5.94
C ILE A 129 -14.95 3.60 -7.18
N LEU A 130 -15.85 2.62 -7.35
CA LEU A 130 -15.83 1.70 -8.49
C LEU A 130 -15.99 2.41 -9.83
N ASP A 131 -16.81 3.46 -9.92
CA ASP A 131 -16.99 4.26 -11.13
C ASP A 131 -15.67 4.87 -11.58
N VAL A 132 -14.91 5.43 -10.64
CA VAL A 132 -13.59 5.98 -10.96
C VAL A 132 -12.62 4.84 -11.27
N LEU A 133 -12.54 3.78 -10.45
CA LEU A 133 -11.59 2.67 -10.66
C LEU A 133 -11.82 1.90 -11.96
N LEU A 134 -13.05 1.86 -12.49
CA LEU A 134 -13.42 1.19 -13.73
C LEU A 134 -13.48 2.12 -14.94
N ALA A 135 -13.26 3.42 -14.75
CA ALA A 135 -13.31 4.38 -15.86
C ALA A 135 -12.20 4.08 -16.89
N PRO A 136 -12.50 4.16 -18.20
CA PRO A 136 -11.49 3.93 -19.24
C PRO A 136 -10.45 5.05 -19.31
N ASP A 137 -10.81 6.26 -18.87
CA ASP A 137 -10.04 7.50 -18.96
C ASP A 137 -9.52 7.98 -17.59
N ARG A 138 -9.26 7.05 -16.66
CA ARG A 138 -8.63 7.35 -15.36
C ARG A 138 -7.34 8.15 -15.53
N ARG A 139 -7.10 9.07 -14.59
CA ARG A 139 -5.92 9.96 -14.56
C ARG A 139 -4.60 9.25 -14.23
N TYR A 140 -4.62 7.93 -14.01
CA TYR A 140 -3.46 7.12 -13.69
C TYR A 140 -3.60 5.73 -14.30
N ASP A 141 -2.46 5.17 -14.71
CA ASP A 141 -2.35 3.81 -15.24
C ASP A 141 -1.56 2.95 -14.24
N LEU A 142 -2.26 2.07 -13.53
CA LEU A 142 -1.67 1.20 -12.51
C LEU A 142 -0.81 0.08 -13.11
N SER A 143 -0.95 -0.21 -14.42
CA SER A 143 -0.08 -1.14 -15.14
C SER A 143 1.32 -0.54 -15.36
N ARG A 144 1.39 0.79 -15.53
CA ARG A 144 2.63 1.54 -15.80
C ARG A 144 3.23 2.19 -14.57
N MET A 145 2.44 2.37 -13.50
CA MET A 145 2.93 2.95 -12.26
C MET A 145 3.95 2.01 -11.59
N PRO A 146 5.19 2.45 -11.33
CA PRO A 146 6.20 1.64 -10.65
C PRO A 146 5.76 1.22 -9.24
N GLY A 147 6.28 0.09 -8.75
CA GLY A 147 6.01 -0.37 -7.39
C GLY A 147 6.41 0.66 -6.33
N LEU A 148 7.54 1.35 -6.54
CA LEU A 148 8.02 2.39 -5.63
C LEU A 148 7.09 3.62 -5.59
N ALA A 149 6.51 3.99 -6.75
CA ALA A 149 5.51 5.06 -6.83
C ALA A 149 4.22 4.70 -6.07
N LEU A 150 3.73 3.47 -6.19
CA LEU A 150 2.62 2.98 -5.38
C LEU A 150 2.96 3.02 -3.89
N ALA A 151 4.14 2.56 -3.49
CA ALA A 151 4.59 2.59 -2.10
C ALA A 151 4.66 4.02 -1.54
N ARG A 152 5.08 5.01 -2.33
CA ARG A 152 5.05 6.42 -1.91
C ARG A 152 3.63 6.95 -1.71
N VAL A 153 2.74 6.68 -2.64
CA VAL A 153 1.32 7.06 -2.52
C VAL A 153 0.70 6.41 -1.27
N MET A 154 1.01 5.14 -1.02
CA MET A 154 0.58 4.44 0.19
C MET A 154 1.20 5.03 1.46
N GLY A 155 2.47 5.44 1.43
CA GLY A 155 3.11 6.13 2.56
C GLY A 155 2.37 7.43 2.92
N GLN A 156 2.04 8.25 1.92
CA GLN A 156 1.23 9.46 2.13
C GLN A 156 -0.19 9.15 2.63
N TYR A 157 -0.79 8.05 2.16
CA TYR A 157 -2.08 7.59 2.66
C TYR A 157 -2.00 7.19 4.15
N LEU A 158 -0.98 6.41 4.52
CA LEU A 158 -0.77 5.91 5.89
C LEU A 158 -0.33 7.01 6.86
N GLY A 159 0.29 8.09 6.38
CA GLY A 159 0.61 9.29 7.16
C GLY A 159 -0.61 10.00 7.77
N ARG A 160 -1.83 9.62 7.35
CA ARG A 160 -3.09 10.14 7.86
C ARG A 160 -3.93 9.08 8.57
N THR A 161 -4.75 9.51 9.51
CA THR A 161 -5.67 8.67 10.28
C THR A 161 -7.09 9.28 10.31
N VAL A 162 -8.07 8.49 10.75
CA VAL A 162 -9.44 8.97 10.96
C VAL A 162 -9.58 9.41 12.42
N ARG A 163 -10.20 10.57 12.63
CA ARG A 163 -10.64 11.04 13.95
C ARG A 163 -12.14 11.25 13.95
N ARG A 164 -12.80 10.66 14.95
CA ARG A 164 -14.22 10.88 15.22
C ARG A 164 -14.39 11.94 16.31
N SER A 165 -15.27 12.91 16.07
CA SER A 165 -15.67 13.91 17.07
C SER A 165 -16.74 13.37 18.03
N ALA A 166 -16.97 14.10 19.12
CA ALA A 166 -18.09 13.85 20.04
C ALA A 166 -19.47 13.97 19.36
N THR A 167 -19.57 14.72 18.26
CA THR A 167 -20.79 14.84 17.44
C THR A 167 -20.89 13.77 16.35
N HIS A 168 -20.15 12.67 16.50
CA HIS A 168 -20.10 11.54 15.57
C HIS A 168 -19.64 11.88 14.13
N MET A 169 -19.01 13.04 13.94
CA MET A 169 -18.42 13.42 12.66
C MET A 169 -17.02 12.83 12.53
N ALA A 170 -16.72 12.20 11.40
CA ALA A 170 -15.38 11.73 11.09
C ALA A 170 -14.65 12.71 10.16
N ALA A 171 -13.38 12.95 10.46
CA ALA A 171 -12.44 13.68 9.63
C ALA A 171 -11.17 12.86 9.43
N VAL A 172 -10.52 13.04 8.28
CA VAL A 172 -9.17 12.52 8.03
C VAL A 172 -8.19 13.59 8.45
N VAL A 173 -7.24 13.24 9.33
CA VAL A 173 -6.22 14.17 9.87
C VAL A 173 -4.85 13.50 9.80
N ASP A 174 -3.79 14.28 9.91
CA ASP A 174 -2.45 13.73 10.02
C ASP A 174 -2.29 12.89 11.29
N THR A 175 -1.50 11.83 11.21
CA THR A 175 -1.13 11.00 12.37
C THR A 175 -0.32 11.79 13.38
N HIS A 176 -0.28 11.35 14.64
CA HIS A 176 0.52 12.00 15.67
C HIS A 176 1.99 12.11 15.27
N ASP A 177 2.55 11.04 14.70
CA ASP A 177 3.92 11.01 14.21
C ASP A 177 4.13 12.02 13.10
N THR A 178 3.20 12.12 12.13
CA THR A 178 3.27 13.12 11.05
C THR A 178 3.21 14.55 11.58
N VAL A 179 2.44 14.80 12.64
CA VAL A 179 2.39 16.11 13.30
C VAL A 179 3.73 16.43 13.98
N LEU A 180 4.34 15.45 14.67
CA LEU A 180 5.62 15.61 15.36
C LEU A 180 6.79 15.82 14.39
N SER A 181 6.85 15.06 13.30
CA SER A 181 7.89 15.17 12.27
C SER A 181 7.68 16.34 11.32
N GLY A 182 6.48 16.92 11.29
CA GLY A 182 6.07 17.98 10.35
C GLY A 182 5.91 17.51 8.90
N THR A 183 6.18 16.24 8.60
CA THR A 183 6.06 15.63 7.26
C THR A 183 5.78 14.14 7.40
N THR A 184 5.14 13.53 6.41
CA THR A 184 5.27 12.08 6.22
C THR A 184 6.71 11.83 5.79
N LEU A 185 7.58 11.36 6.69
CA LEU A 185 9.02 11.14 6.45
C LEU A 185 9.20 10.07 5.36
N VAL A 186 9.18 10.49 4.10
CA VAL A 186 9.56 9.65 2.97
C VAL A 186 11.00 10.01 2.60
N PRO A 187 11.99 9.18 2.93
CA PRO A 187 13.36 9.41 2.50
C PRO A 187 13.42 9.43 0.96
N PRO A 188 14.24 10.32 0.35
CA PRO A 188 14.44 10.31 -1.11
C PRO A 188 14.89 8.92 -1.60
N ASP A 189 14.37 8.48 -2.75
CA ASP A 189 14.67 7.15 -3.32
C ASP A 189 16.19 6.88 -3.38
N ALA A 190 16.99 7.86 -3.83
CA ALA A 190 18.44 7.76 -3.91
C ALA A 190 19.12 7.51 -2.55
N LEU A 191 18.59 8.08 -1.46
CA LEU A 191 19.11 7.82 -0.11
C LEU A 191 18.76 6.40 0.33
N VAL A 192 17.54 5.94 0.05
CA VAL A 192 17.12 4.56 0.35
C VAL A 192 17.99 3.56 -0.41
N GLU A 193 18.15 3.75 -1.72
CA GLU A 193 19.00 2.90 -2.57
C GLU A 193 20.44 2.85 -2.06
N TYR A 194 21.02 4.00 -1.72
CA TYR A 194 22.38 4.07 -1.16
C TYR A 194 22.51 3.25 0.14
N LEU A 195 21.58 3.43 1.07
CA LEU A 195 21.59 2.74 2.36
C LEU A 195 21.41 1.22 2.19
N VAL A 196 20.47 0.80 1.35
CA VAL A 196 20.19 -0.62 1.09
C VAL A 196 21.38 -1.29 0.42
N THR A 197 21.90 -0.70 -0.66
CA THR A 197 23.02 -1.27 -1.41
C THR A 197 24.26 -1.42 -0.52
N GLY A 198 24.57 -0.40 0.29
CA GLY A 198 25.68 -0.45 1.24
C GLY A 198 25.51 -1.52 2.32
N ALA A 199 24.31 -1.64 2.88
CA ALA A 199 23.99 -2.65 3.89
C ALA A 199 24.10 -4.07 3.33
N LEU A 200 23.51 -4.33 2.16
CA LEU A 200 23.55 -5.64 1.50
C LEU A 200 24.96 -6.02 1.04
N ALA A 201 25.73 -5.08 0.51
CA ALA A 201 27.13 -5.29 0.15
C ALA A 201 27.99 -5.68 1.35
N THR A 202 27.75 -5.06 2.51
CA THR A 202 28.42 -5.39 3.76
C THR A 202 28.02 -6.79 4.25
N ALA A 203 26.72 -7.09 4.24
CA ALA A 203 26.17 -8.36 4.71
C ALA A 203 26.67 -9.58 3.89
N ARG A 204 26.90 -9.42 2.58
CA ARG A 204 27.46 -10.50 1.75
C ARG A 204 28.98 -10.68 1.91
N SER A 205 29.69 -9.70 2.49
CA SER A 205 31.15 -9.74 2.74
C SER A 205 31.96 -10.15 1.50
N GLY A 206 31.63 -9.57 0.34
CA GLY A 206 32.31 -9.86 -0.94
C GLY A 206 31.86 -11.13 -1.67
N ARG A 207 30.96 -11.94 -1.09
CA ARG A 207 30.35 -13.09 -1.76
C ARG A 207 29.28 -12.65 -2.77
N LYS A 208 28.99 -13.50 -3.75
CA LYS A 208 27.86 -13.25 -4.68
C LYS A 208 26.54 -13.45 -3.94
N ILE A 209 25.48 -12.72 -4.32
CA ILE A 209 24.21 -12.81 -3.57
C ILE A 209 23.64 -14.24 -3.56
N ARG A 210 23.76 -14.96 -4.69
CA ARG A 210 23.35 -16.36 -4.83
C ARG A 210 24.01 -17.31 -3.82
N GLU A 211 25.17 -16.96 -3.28
CA GLU A 211 25.92 -17.78 -2.33
C GLU A 211 25.48 -17.52 -0.88
N VAL A 212 24.68 -16.48 -0.66
CA VAL A 212 24.24 -16.05 0.67
C VAL A 212 22.71 -16.04 0.81
N LEU A 213 21.99 -16.37 -0.25
CA LEU A 213 20.54 -16.56 -0.17
C LEU A 213 20.21 -17.82 0.66
N PRO A 214 19.18 -17.77 1.52
CA PRO A 214 18.38 -16.58 1.83
C PRO A 214 19.13 -15.60 2.74
N LEU A 215 19.19 -14.33 2.31
CA LEU A 215 19.75 -13.24 3.10
C LEU A 215 18.60 -12.50 3.77
N ARG A 216 18.39 -12.76 5.07
CA ARG A 216 17.25 -12.20 5.81
C ARG A 216 17.47 -10.74 6.19
N VAL A 217 16.64 -9.88 5.61
CA VAL A 217 16.55 -8.45 5.91
C VAL A 217 15.25 -8.19 6.66
N PHE A 218 15.35 -7.42 7.75
CA PHE A 218 14.21 -7.05 8.57
C PHE A 218 14.15 -5.54 8.76
N ASP A 219 13.02 -4.94 8.39
CA ASP A 219 12.70 -3.55 8.66
C ASP A 219 11.61 -3.47 9.75
N PRO A 220 11.95 -3.05 10.99
CA PRO A 220 11.03 -3.04 12.12
C PRO A 220 9.99 -1.90 12.09
N ALA A 221 10.10 -0.97 11.13
CA ALA A 221 9.19 0.17 10.97
C ALA A 221 8.99 0.45 9.46
N CYS A 222 8.53 -0.56 8.75
CA CYS A 222 8.62 -0.60 7.29
C CYS A 222 7.64 0.35 6.57
N GLY A 223 6.63 0.88 7.26
CA GLY A 223 5.63 1.77 6.69
C GLY A 223 4.96 1.16 5.47
N SER A 224 5.03 1.86 4.33
CA SER A 224 4.53 1.37 3.05
C SER A 224 5.44 0.35 2.34
N GLY A 225 6.56 -0.04 2.97
CA GLY A 225 7.48 -1.04 2.46
C GLY A 225 8.50 -0.53 1.43
N THR A 226 8.72 0.78 1.31
CA THR A 226 9.67 1.38 0.33
C THR A 226 11.07 0.76 0.44
N ILE A 227 11.62 0.65 1.65
CA ILE A 227 12.94 0.04 1.88
C ILE A 227 12.92 -1.44 1.48
N LEU A 228 11.89 -2.18 1.89
CA LEU A 228 11.74 -3.60 1.59
C LEU A 228 11.61 -3.88 0.09
N LEU A 229 10.95 -3.00 -0.66
CA LEU A 229 10.88 -3.08 -2.11
C LEU A 229 12.24 -2.88 -2.77
N VAL A 230 13.03 -1.90 -2.31
CA VAL A 230 14.38 -1.66 -2.82
C VAL A 230 15.30 -2.84 -2.48
N VAL A 231 15.21 -3.38 -1.25
CA VAL A 231 15.91 -4.61 -0.85
C VAL A 231 15.56 -5.75 -1.79
N TYR A 232 14.26 -5.98 -2.04
CA TYR A 232 13.83 -7.06 -2.90
C TYR A 232 14.37 -6.91 -4.33
N GLN A 233 14.35 -5.69 -4.87
CA GLN A 233 14.89 -5.39 -6.20
C GLN A 233 16.40 -5.68 -6.30
N ASP A 234 17.20 -5.25 -5.32
CA ASP A 234 18.65 -5.53 -5.28
C ASP A 234 18.93 -7.04 -5.19
N LEU A 235 18.19 -7.77 -4.35
CA LEU A 235 18.31 -9.22 -4.22
C LEU A 235 17.99 -9.94 -5.54
N LEU A 236 16.92 -9.52 -6.22
CA LEU A 236 16.55 -10.08 -7.52
C LEU A 236 17.63 -9.81 -8.57
N GLU A 237 18.09 -8.56 -8.69
CA GLU A 237 19.12 -8.17 -9.66
C GLU A 237 20.41 -8.98 -9.45
N GLY A 238 20.87 -9.09 -8.21
CA GLY A 238 22.08 -9.86 -7.91
C GLY A 238 21.92 -11.37 -8.17
N ALA A 239 20.72 -11.94 -7.99
CA ALA A 239 20.51 -13.39 -8.03
C ALA A 239 20.37 -13.94 -9.45
N GLY A 240 19.88 -13.11 -10.38
CA GLY A 240 19.66 -13.51 -11.78
C GLY A 240 18.77 -12.55 -12.57
N GLY A 241 18.19 -11.54 -11.91
CA GLY A 241 17.43 -10.47 -12.53
C GLY A 241 16.26 -11.02 -13.37
N PRO A 242 16.16 -10.68 -14.66
CA PRO A 242 15.09 -11.17 -15.54
C PRO A 242 15.07 -12.70 -15.72
N ALA A 243 16.19 -13.40 -15.51
CA ALA A 243 16.26 -14.85 -15.73
C ALA A 243 15.59 -15.68 -14.63
N LEU A 244 15.29 -15.08 -13.47
CA LEU A 244 14.62 -15.75 -12.36
C LEU A 244 13.17 -16.09 -12.72
N THR A 245 12.81 -17.35 -12.47
CA THR A 245 11.43 -17.88 -12.52
C THR A 245 10.54 -17.21 -11.48
N PHE A 246 9.22 -17.40 -11.59
CA PHE A 246 8.28 -16.89 -10.61
C PHE A 246 8.52 -17.52 -9.23
N GLU A 247 8.79 -18.82 -9.20
CA GLU A 247 9.04 -19.60 -7.99
C GLU A 247 10.31 -19.11 -7.28
N GLU A 248 11.41 -18.87 -8.01
CA GLU A 248 12.64 -18.32 -7.43
C GLU A 248 12.43 -16.90 -6.89
N ARG A 249 11.68 -16.06 -7.61
CA ARG A 249 11.33 -14.71 -7.14
C ARG A 249 10.51 -14.76 -5.86
N GLN A 250 9.56 -15.69 -5.78
CA GLN A 250 8.72 -15.91 -4.62
C GLN A 250 9.55 -16.44 -3.44
N GLU A 251 10.46 -17.38 -3.67
CA GLU A 251 11.36 -17.92 -2.65
C GLU A 251 12.24 -16.81 -2.04
N ILE A 252 12.84 -15.97 -2.90
CA ILE A 252 13.63 -14.82 -2.45
C ILE A 252 12.76 -13.88 -1.60
N LEU A 253 11.55 -13.53 -2.05
CA LEU A 253 10.65 -12.64 -1.33
C LEU A 253 10.32 -13.20 0.06
N LEU A 254 9.80 -14.43 0.12
CA LEU A 254 9.28 -15.04 1.35
C LEU A 254 10.36 -15.36 2.38
N HIS A 255 11.59 -15.62 1.95
CA HIS A 255 12.69 -16.03 2.85
C HIS A 255 13.72 -14.94 3.13
N SER A 256 13.66 -13.80 2.45
CA SER A 256 14.67 -12.74 2.59
C SER A 256 14.10 -11.39 3.04
N VAL A 257 12.81 -11.12 2.81
CA VAL A 257 12.25 -9.78 3.01
C VAL A 257 11.20 -9.81 4.12
N HIS A 258 11.48 -9.16 5.24
CA HIS A 258 10.61 -9.14 6.42
C HIS A 258 10.37 -7.72 6.90
N GLY A 259 9.12 -7.40 7.25
CA GLY A 259 8.72 -6.08 7.71
C GLY A 259 7.80 -6.14 8.92
N LEU A 260 7.82 -5.09 9.74
CA LEU A 260 6.83 -4.83 10.78
C LEU A 260 6.41 -3.37 10.69
N ASP A 261 5.10 -3.11 10.81
CA ASP A 261 4.58 -1.76 10.98
C ASP A 261 3.39 -1.75 11.96
N LEU A 262 3.27 -0.66 12.72
CA LEU A 262 2.20 -0.47 13.72
C LEU A 262 0.95 0.21 13.13
N SER A 263 1.09 0.86 11.98
CA SER A 263 0.07 1.66 11.30
C SER A 263 -0.79 0.75 10.41
N ARG A 264 -1.73 0.02 11.01
CA ARG A 264 -2.72 -0.82 10.30
C ARG A 264 -4.00 -0.06 9.95
#